data_AF-A0A2M6NT27-F1
#
_entry.id   AF-A0A2M6NT27-F1
#
_cell.length_a   1.000
_cell.length_b   1.000
_cell.length_c   1.000
_cell.angle_alpha   90.00
_cell.angle_beta   90.00
_cell.angle_gamma   90.00
#
_symmetry.space_group_name_H-M   'P 1'
#
loop_
_entity.id
_entity.type
_entity.pdbx_description
1 polymer ?
#
loop_
_entity_poly.entity_id
_entity_poly.type
_entity_poly.pdbx_seq_one_letter_code
_entity_poly.pdbx_strand_id
1 'polypeptide(L)'
;MLSLENLKEFTKKSQTIEKNIVREYVQHLFLSSLYKLPEAEKLLFKGGTTLRFIYGSPRFSEDLDFTGENIYHYQMIDALFINALSEIEKQGIKVDFKEAKPTTGGYLGIIHYELYDFMEDMKFEISLRKNRKSAKEITTIVNDYTPAYTIVSLSGAEIVRGKTAALLERKKPRDYYDIYFLLRHPQLHKFTEKTRLKKILENLEKEKINFKQELSVLLPVSHQMILKDFKQNLINELNRQL
;
A
#
# COMPACT_ATOMS: atom_id res chain seq x y z
N MET A 1 -21.17 -5.82 -6.19
CA MET A 1 -21.07 -4.89 -5.05
C MET A 1 -20.91 -5.72 -3.78
N LEU A 2 -20.02 -5.34 -2.87
CA LEU A 2 -19.80 -6.02 -1.59
C LEU A 2 -21.08 -5.98 -0.75
N SER A 3 -21.75 -7.11 -0.50
CA SER A 3 -22.93 -7.19 0.36
C SER A 3 -22.56 -7.13 1.86
N LEU A 4 -23.52 -6.81 2.73
CA LEU A 4 -23.32 -6.86 4.18
C LEU A 4 -22.98 -8.27 4.70
N GLU A 5 -23.51 -9.31 4.05
CA GLU A 5 -23.18 -10.70 4.35
C GLU A 5 -21.71 -11.01 4.01
N ASN A 6 -21.29 -10.66 2.79
CA ASN A 6 -19.90 -10.83 2.36
C ASN A 6 -18.94 -9.99 3.21
N LEU A 7 -19.32 -8.78 3.61
CA LEU A 7 -18.53 -7.95 4.51
C LEU A 7 -18.26 -8.68 5.82
N LYS A 8 -19.29 -9.20 6.48
CA LYS A 8 -19.14 -9.98 7.73
C LYS A 8 -18.28 -11.22 7.53
N GLU A 9 -18.48 -11.94 6.42
CA GLU A 9 -17.69 -13.12 6.09
C GLU A 9 -16.20 -12.77 5.92
N PHE A 10 -15.90 -11.77 5.10
CA PHE A 10 -14.53 -11.33 4.81
C PHE A 10 -13.83 -10.75 6.04
N THR A 11 -14.56 -10.02 6.89
CA THR A 11 -14.06 -9.52 8.18
C THR A 11 -13.65 -10.68 9.10
N LYS A 12 -14.49 -11.70 9.20
CA LYS A 12 -14.20 -12.91 9.99
C LYS A 12 -13.01 -13.69 9.41
N LYS A 13 -13.02 -13.94 8.10
CA LYS A 13 -11.97 -14.68 7.37
C LYS A 13 -10.61 -13.99 7.51
N SER A 14 -10.58 -12.67 7.37
CA SER A 14 -9.36 -11.85 7.46
C SER A 14 -9.00 -11.45 8.88
N GLN A 15 -9.82 -11.82 9.87
CA GLN A 15 -9.63 -11.56 11.30
C GLN A 15 -9.30 -10.09 11.61
N THR A 16 -10.05 -9.19 10.99
CA THR A 16 -9.83 -7.73 11.10
C THR A 16 -11.14 -7.01 11.42
N ILE A 17 -11.13 -5.68 11.41
CA ILE A 17 -12.34 -4.86 11.56
C ILE A 17 -12.97 -4.57 10.19
N GLU A 18 -14.29 -4.38 10.14
CA GLU A 18 -15.04 -4.11 8.89
C GLU A 18 -14.46 -2.93 8.10
N LYS A 19 -14.01 -1.87 8.79
CA LYS A 19 -13.35 -0.71 8.18
C LYS A 19 -12.17 -1.09 7.27
N ASN A 20 -11.36 -2.08 7.65
CA ASN A 20 -10.23 -2.51 6.83
C ASN A 20 -10.69 -3.25 5.57
N ILE A 21 -11.75 -4.05 5.65
CA ILE A 21 -12.33 -4.75 4.50
C ILE A 21 -12.97 -3.76 3.53
N VAL A 22 -13.76 -2.81 4.04
CA VAL A 22 -14.40 -1.78 3.21
C VAL A 22 -13.35 -0.95 2.48
N ARG A 23 -12.29 -0.52 3.18
CA ARG A 23 -11.19 0.22 2.56
C ARG A 23 -10.47 -0.60 1.50
N GLU A 24 -10.10 -1.85 1.81
CA GLU A 24 -9.42 -2.75 0.88
C GLU A 24 -10.28 -3.02 -0.37
N TYR A 25 -11.60 -3.17 -0.20
CA TYR A 25 -12.55 -3.29 -1.30
C TYR A 25 -12.55 -2.05 -2.21
N VAL A 26 -12.64 -0.84 -1.65
CA VAL A 26 -12.60 0.41 -2.44
C VAL A 26 -11.26 0.57 -3.15
N GLN A 27 -10.15 0.18 -2.52
CA GLN A 27 -8.82 0.16 -3.16
C GLN A 27 -8.78 -0.80 -4.36
N HIS A 28 -9.32 -2.02 -4.22
CA HIS A 28 -9.42 -2.96 -5.33
C HIS A 28 -10.29 -2.45 -6.46
N LEU A 29 -11.44 -1.86 -6.15
CA LEU A 29 -12.31 -1.24 -7.16
C LEU A 29 -11.57 -0.16 -7.92
N PHE A 30 -10.95 0.79 -7.21
CA PHE A 30 -10.20 1.87 -7.83
C PHE A 30 -9.10 1.36 -8.75
N LEU A 31 -8.24 0.46 -8.26
CA LEU A 31 -7.14 -0.08 -9.06
C LEU A 31 -7.64 -0.88 -10.26
N SER A 32 -8.73 -1.64 -10.10
CA SER A 32 -9.33 -2.42 -11.19
C SER A 32 -9.96 -1.54 -12.27
N SER A 33 -10.46 -0.36 -11.90
CA SER A 33 -10.97 0.65 -12.84
C SER A 33 -9.83 1.43 -13.49
N LEU A 34 -8.87 1.90 -12.69
CA LEU A 34 -7.73 2.68 -13.15
C LEU A 34 -6.93 1.94 -14.23
N TYR A 35 -6.50 0.71 -13.98
CA TYR A 35 -5.62 -0.02 -14.91
C TYR A 35 -6.32 -0.55 -16.18
N LYS A 36 -7.61 -0.25 -16.38
CA LYS A 36 -8.29 -0.44 -17.67
C LYS A 36 -8.18 0.79 -18.56
N LEU A 37 -7.82 1.95 -18.00
CA LEU A 37 -7.78 3.21 -18.73
C LEU A 37 -6.49 3.32 -19.56
N PRO A 38 -6.55 3.93 -20.75
CA PRO A 38 -5.36 4.30 -21.49
C PRO A 38 -4.42 5.15 -20.64
N GLU A 39 -3.12 4.93 -20.78
CA GLU A 39 -2.05 5.66 -20.08
C GLU A 39 -1.91 5.37 -18.57
N ALA A 40 -2.77 4.53 -17.98
CA ALA A 40 -2.65 4.12 -16.59
C ALA A 40 -1.33 3.38 -16.30
N GLU A 41 -0.69 2.77 -17.32
CA GLU A 41 0.62 2.13 -17.20
C GLU A 41 1.77 3.10 -16.90
N LYS A 42 1.53 4.42 -17.00
CA LYS A 42 2.45 5.47 -16.56
C LYS A 42 2.43 5.68 -15.04
N LEU A 43 1.41 5.18 -14.34
CA LEU A 43 1.31 5.19 -12.89
C LEU A 43 1.74 3.84 -12.33
N LEU A 44 3.01 3.75 -11.93
CA LEU A 44 3.58 2.52 -11.38
C LEU A 44 3.22 2.39 -9.89
N PHE A 45 2.40 1.40 -9.56
CA PHE A 45 1.97 1.14 -8.18
C PHE A 45 3.16 0.83 -7.26
N LYS A 46 3.12 1.34 -6.03
CA LYS A 46 4.13 1.13 -5.00
C LYS A 46 3.53 1.18 -3.59
N GLY A 47 4.39 1.29 -2.58
CA GLY A 47 3.97 1.56 -1.21
C GLY A 47 3.57 0.32 -0.43
N GLY A 48 2.80 0.52 0.66
CA GLY A 48 2.38 -0.56 1.57
C GLY A 48 1.36 -1.49 0.93
N THR A 49 0.47 -0.92 0.12
CA THR A 49 -0.63 -1.65 -0.51
C THR A 49 -0.11 -2.61 -1.59
N THR A 50 1.03 -2.30 -2.22
CA THR A 50 1.73 -3.28 -3.08
C THR A 50 2.21 -4.50 -2.28
N LEU A 51 2.76 -4.31 -1.07
CA LEU A 51 3.17 -5.45 -0.23
C LEU A 51 1.97 -6.33 0.14
N ARG A 52 0.80 -5.71 0.39
CA ARG A 52 -0.45 -6.39 0.68
C ARG A 52 -0.99 -7.16 -0.54
N PHE A 53 -1.18 -6.49 -1.68
CA PHE A 53 -1.88 -7.06 -2.85
C PHE A 53 -1.02 -7.95 -3.74
N ILE A 54 0.27 -7.65 -3.90
CA ILE A 54 1.15 -8.40 -4.80
C ILE A 54 1.96 -9.45 -4.04
N TYR A 55 2.41 -9.11 -2.82
CA TYR A 55 3.34 -9.96 -2.06
C TYR A 55 2.70 -10.67 -0.87
N GLY A 56 1.41 -10.44 -0.59
CA GLY A 56 0.69 -11.16 0.45
C GLY A 56 1.08 -10.77 1.88
N SER A 57 1.50 -9.52 2.11
CA SER A 57 1.69 -9.01 3.46
C SER A 57 0.37 -9.10 4.26
N PRO A 58 0.40 -9.57 5.52
CA PRO A 58 -0.81 -9.63 6.34
C PRO A 58 -1.28 -8.23 6.80
N ARG A 59 -0.41 -7.22 6.75
CA ARG A 59 -0.72 -5.88 7.23
C ARG A 59 -1.59 -5.13 6.23
N PHE A 60 -2.76 -4.68 6.66
CA PHE A 60 -3.62 -3.78 5.91
C PHE A 60 -2.93 -2.43 5.68
N SER A 61 -3.25 -1.80 4.55
CA SER A 61 -2.68 -0.53 4.11
C SER A 61 -3.77 0.47 3.79
N GLU A 62 -3.53 1.74 4.06
CA GLU A 62 -4.58 2.76 4.04
C GLU A 62 -4.56 3.60 2.76
N ASP A 63 -3.37 3.88 2.24
CA ASP A 63 -3.13 4.80 1.13
C ASP A 63 -2.85 4.04 -0.18
N LEU A 64 -2.96 4.75 -1.31
CA LEU A 64 -2.52 4.27 -2.62
C LEU A 64 -1.36 5.13 -3.15
N ASP A 65 -0.19 4.51 -3.29
CA ASP A 65 1.04 5.20 -3.70
C ASP A 65 1.45 4.81 -5.12
N PHE A 66 1.86 5.79 -5.93
CA PHE A 66 2.32 5.59 -7.30
C PHE A 66 3.61 6.35 -7.59
N THR A 67 4.38 5.84 -8.55
CA THR A 67 5.41 6.60 -9.26
C THR A 67 4.87 6.95 -10.64
N GLY A 68 4.78 8.24 -10.95
CA GLY A 68 4.37 8.70 -12.27
C GLY A 68 5.57 8.86 -13.20
N GLU A 69 5.54 8.19 -14.35
CA GLU A 69 6.57 8.26 -15.40
C GLU A 69 6.07 8.99 -16.65
N ASN A 70 6.88 9.92 -17.17
CA ASN A 70 6.55 10.69 -18.37
C ASN A 70 5.18 11.39 -18.30
N ILE A 71 4.78 11.80 -17.10
CA ILE A 71 3.60 12.64 -16.85
C ILE A 71 4.08 14.09 -16.85
N TYR A 72 3.68 14.83 -17.89
CA TYR A 72 4.07 16.23 -18.09
C TYR A 72 3.01 17.22 -17.58
N HIS A 73 1.76 16.76 -17.43
CA HIS A 73 0.61 17.58 -17.08
C HIS A 73 -0.23 16.88 -16.00
N TYR A 74 -0.54 17.58 -14.91
CA TYR A 74 -1.34 17.02 -13.81
C TYR A 74 -2.77 16.66 -14.24
N GLN A 75 -3.29 17.32 -15.27
CA GLN A 75 -4.60 17.04 -15.86
C GLN A 75 -4.74 15.60 -16.36
N MET A 76 -3.62 14.96 -16.73
CA MET A 76 -3.62 13.54 -17.07
C MET A 76 -3.96 12.66 -15.85
N ILE A 77 -3.41 13.00 -14.69
CA ILE A 77 -3.71 12.32 -13.42
C ILE A 77 -5.17 12.57 -13.05
N ASP A 78 -5.62 13.82 -13.13
CA ASP A 78 -7.01 14.19 -12.83
C ASP A 78 -7.98 13.37 -13.70
N ALA A 79 -7.75 13.31 -15.02
CA ALA A 79 -8.58 12.56 -15.94
C ALA A 79 -8.59 11.05 -15.64
N LEU A 80 -7.44 10.45 -15.34
CA LEU A 80 -7.36 9.04 -14.95
C LEU A 80 -8.16 8.76 -13.69
N PHE A 81 -8.04 9.62 -12.68
CA PHE A 81 -8.70 9.43 -11.40
C PHE A 81 -10.21 9.66 -11.53
N ILE A 82 -10.65 10.74 -12.19
CA ILE A 82 -12.07 11.02 -12.45
C ILE A 82 -12.73 9.84 -13.15
N ASN A 83 -12.11 9.32 -14.22
CA ASN A 83 -12.64 8.17 -14.95
C ASN A 83 -12.68 6.90 -14.08
N ALA A 84 -11.63 6.64 -13.29
CA ALA A 84 -11.60 5.48 -12.41
C ALA A 84 -12.69 5.56 -11.32
N LEU A 85 -12.91 6.73 -10.74
CA LEU A 85 -13.92 6.96 -9.70
C LEU A 85 -15.34 6.91 -10.26
N SER A 86 -15.58 7.40 -11.48
CA SER A 86 -16.88 7.26 -12.15
C SER A 86 -17.31 5.79 -12.30
N GLU A 87 -16.37 4.88 -12.57
CA GLU A 87 -16.65 3.45 -12.59
C GLU A 87 -16.95 2.85 -11.21
N ILE A 88 -16.47 3.47 -10.13
CA ILE A 88 -16.82 3.11 -8.75
C ILE A 88 -18.23 3.61 -8.43
N GLU A 89 -18.57 4.84 -8.82
CA GLU A 89 -19.90 5.42 -8.61
C GLU A 89 -21.01 4.62 -9.31
N LYS A 90 -20.73 4.12 -10.53
CA LYS A 90 -21.65 3.22 -11.25
C LYS A 90 -21.98 1.92 -10.49
N GLN A 91 -21.17 1.55 -9.50
CA GLN A 91 -21.41 0.39 -8.64
C GLN A 91 -22.17 0.75 -7.35
N GLY A 92 -22.70 1.97 -7.25
CA GLY A 92 -23.51 2.42 -6.13
C GLY A 92 -22.71 2.87 -4.91
N ILE A 93 -21.42 3.15 -5.07
CA ILE A 93 -20.56 3.70 -4.00
C ILE A 93 -20.41 5.18 -4.26
N LYS A 94 -20.83 6.03 -3.33
CA LYS A 94 -20.67 7.47 -3.48
C LYS A 94 -19.21 7.83 -3.24
N VAL A 95 -18.62 8.59 -4.15
CA VAL A 95 -17.21 8.99 -4.06
C VAL A 95 -17.04 10.43 -4.53
N ASP A 96 -16.42 11.26 -3.71
CA ASP A 96 -16.20 12.68 -3.97
C ASP A 96 -14.72 13.04 -3.90
N PHE A 97 -14.25 13.96 -4.74
CA PHE A 97 -12.93 14.55 -4.57
C PHE A 97 -12.95 15.58 -3.45
N LYS A 98 -12.11 15.36 -2.43
CA LYS A 98 -11.90 16.31 -1.34
C LYS A 98 -10.73 17.24 -1.62
N GLU A 99 -9.66 16.71 -2.18
CA GLU A 99 -8.47 17.48 -2.52
C GLU A 99 -7.74 16.88 -3.72
N ALA A 100 -7.21 17.74 -4.58
CA ALA A 100 -6.43 17.40 -5.75
C ALA A 100 -5.42 18.52 -5.98
N LYS A 101 -4.14 18.29 -5.67
CA LYS A 101 -3.12 19.33 -5.81
C LYS A 101 -1.73 18.81 -6.18
N PRO A 102 -0.96 19.57 -6.97
CA PRO A 102 0.47 19.37 -7.09
C PRO A 102 1.19 19.48 -5.75
N THR A 103 2.27 18.71 -5.60
CA THR A 103 3.20 18.81 -4.47
C THR A 103 4.62 19.01 -4.99
N THR A 104 5.58 19.28 -4.09
CA THR A 104 6.99 19.36 -4.48
C THR A 104 7.46 18.00 -5.00
N GLY A 105 7.55 17.88 -6.33
CA GLY A 105 7.96 16.65 -7.02
C GLY A 105 6.85 15.60 -7.18
N GLY A 106 5.58 15.98 -7.04
CA GLY A 106 4.50 15.01 -7.07
C GLY A 106 3.10 15.58 -7.22
N TYR A 107 2.13 14.75 -6.90
CA TYR A 107 0.71 15.08 -6.86
C TYR A 107 0.05 14.35 -5.68
N LEU A 108 -0.88 15.02 -5.01
CA LEU A 108 -1.67 14.50 -3.91
C LEU A 108 -3.15 14.56 -4.29
N GLY A 109 -3.82 13.41 -4.17
CA GLY A 109 -5.28 13.31 -4.24
C GLY A 109 -5.85 12.80 -2.92
N ILE A 110 -7.01 13.31 -2.52
CA ILE A 110 -7.81 12.78 -1.42
C ILE A 110 -9.23 12.65 -1.94
N ILE A 111 -9.77 11.45 -1.88
CA ILE A 111 -11.19 11.20 -2.12
C ILE A 111 -11.87 10.93 -0.79
N HIS A 112 -13.14 11.27 -0.71
CA HIS A 112 -14.07 10.82 0.31
C HIS A 112 -14.95 9.74 -0.31
N TYR A 113 -15.19 8.62 0.38
CA TYR A 113 -16.13 7.61 -0.09
C TYR A 113 -17.10 7.22 1.01
N GLU A 114 -18.32 6.88 0.58
CA GLU A 114 -19.39 6.41 1.44
C GLU A 114 -19.87 5.03 0.96
N LEU A 115 -19.79 4.04 1.86
CA LEU A 115 -20.31 2.70 1.64
C LEU A 115 -20.90 2.17 2.95
N TYR A 116 -22.21 1.95 2.98
CA TYR A 116 -22.94 1.67 4.23
C TYR A 116 -22.73 2.80 5.24
N ASP A 117 -22.43 2.46 6.49
CA ASP A 117 -22.14 3.43 7.56
C ASP A 117 -20.66 3.87 7.60
N PHE A 118 -19.86 3.48 6.59
CA PHE A 118 -18.45 3.85 6.49
C PHE A 118 -18.28 5.08 5.61
N MET A 119 -17.78 6.16 6.22
CA MET A 119 -17.47 7.43 5.57
C MET A 119 -16.01 7.75 5.85
N GLU A 120 -15.15 7.58 4.86
CA GLU A 120 -13.70 7.63 5.07
C GLU A 120 -13.01 8.35 3.92
N ASP A 121 -11.83 8.88 4.21
CA ASP A 121 -10.96 9.43 3.19
C ASP A 121 -9.95 8.38 2.72
N MET A 122 -9.66 8.37 1.43
CA MET A 122 -8.54 7.61 0.85
C MET A 122 -7.56 8.56 0.18
N LYS A 123 -6.30 8.42 0.58
CA LYS A 123 -5.21 9.25 0.08
C LYS A 123 -4.51 8.57 -1.09
N PHE A 124 -4.20 9.38 -2.10
CA PHE A 124 -3.39 9.00 -3.25
C PHE A 124 -2.14 9.87 -3.30
N GLU A 125 -0.97 9.24 -3.31
CA GLU A 125 0.29 9.96 -3.50
C GLU A 125 0.97 9.52 -4.77
N ILE A 126 1.31 10.47 -5.64
CA ILE A 126 2.03 10.22 -6.88
C ILE A 126 3.36 10.96 -6.82
N SER A 127 4.46 10.21 -6.78
CA SER A 127 5.81 10.77 -6.92
C SER A 127 6.17 10.87 -8.40
N LEU A 128 6.35 12.08 -8.91
CA LEU A 128 6.65 12.30 -10.32
C LEU A 128 8.16 12.22 -10.57
N ARG A 129 8.57 11.38 -11.53
CA ARG A 129 9.96 11.26 -11.95
C ARG A 129 10.11 11.74 -13.38
N LYS A 130 10.81 12.87 -13.56
CA LYS A 130 11.21 13.35 -14.89
C LYS A 130 12.43 12.56 -15.37
N ASN A 131 12.38 12.05 -16.60
CA ASN A 131 13.51 11.43 -17.31
C ASN A 131 14.17 10.22 -16.63
N ARG A 132 13.47 9.53 -15.72
CA ARG A 132 13.96 8.31 -15.08
C ARG A 132 12.96 7.19 -15.27
N LYS A 133 13.34 6.18 -16.05
CA LYS A 133 12.62 4.91 -16.11
C LYS A 133 12.97 4.09 -14.87
N SER A 134 11.96 3.68 -14.14
CA SER A 134 12.01 2.70 -13.08
C SER A 134 11.75 1.32 -13.67
N ALA A 135 12.39 0.30 -13.09
CA ALA A 135 12.05 -1.08 -13.40
C ALA A 135 10.61 -1.34 -12.92
N LYS A 136 9.81 -1.96 -13.79
CA LYS A 136 8.39 -2.24 -13.56
C LYS A 136 8.05 -3.70 -13.75
N GLU A 137 7.00 -4.14 -13.10
CA GLU A 137 6.45 -5.50 -13.18
C GLU A 137 4.95 -5.40 -13.48
N ILE A 138 4.42 -6.37 -14.23
CA ILE A 138 2.98 -6.49 -14.47
C ILE A 138 2.50 -7.72 -13.70
N THR A 139 1.55 -7.52 -12.80
CA THR A 139 1.01 -8.59 -11.96
C THR A 139 -0.49 -8.72 -12.16
N THR A 140 -0.97 -9.95 -12.34
CA THR A 140 -2.42 -10.22 -12.29
C THR A 140 -2.83 -10.38 -10.83
N ILE A 141 -3.79 -9.56 -10.40
CA ILE A 141 -4.37 -9.60 -9.06
C ILE A 141 -5.63 -10.44 -9.10
N VAL A 142 -5.66 -11.46 -8.23
CA VAL A 142 -6.84 -12.27 -7.94
C VAL A 142 -7.23 -11.99 -6.49
N ASN A 143 -8.49 -11.63 -6.27
CA ASN A 143 -9.02 -11.27 -4.96
C ASN A 143 -10.49 -11.70 -4.87
N ASP A 144 -11.05 -11.65 -3.66
CA ASP A 144 -12.43 -12.09 -3.39
C ASP A 144 -13.49 -11.02 -3.72
N TYR A 145 -13.08 -9.79 -4.07
CA TYR A 145 -13.97 -8.65 -4.19
C TYR A 145 -14.31 -8.23 -5.63
N THR A 146 -13.33 -8.32 -6.54
CA THR A 146 -13.44 -7.87 -7.93
C THR A 146 -12.97 -8.96 -8.89
N PRO A 147 -13.43 -8.96 -10.16
CA PRO A 147 -12.84 -9.78 -11.21
C PRO A 147 -11.33 -9.54 -11.31
N ALA A 148 -10.58 -10.56 -11.71
CA ALA A 148 -9.13 -10.45 -11.86
C ALA A 148 -8.74 -9.29 -12.78
N TYR A 149 -7.71 -8.56 -12.40
CA TYR A 149 -7.22 -7.39 -13.14
C TYR A 149 -5.70 -7.29 -13.06
N THR A 150 -5.09 -6.58 -13.99
CA THR A 150 -3.64 -6.38 -14.03
C THR A 150 -3.25 -5.06 -13.39
N ILE A 151 -2.17 -5.06 -12.62
CA ILE A 151 -1.51 -3.85 -12.10
C ILE A 151 -0.14 -3.72 -12.74
N VAL A 152 0.25 -2.50 -13.07
CA VAL A 152 1.64 -2.14 -13.39
C VAL A 152 2.28 -1.55 -12.12
N SER A 153 3.22 -2.25 -11.50
CA SER A 153 3.90 -1.83 -10.27
C SER A 153 5.38 -1.53 -10.51
N LEU A 154 6.00 -0.85 -9.55
CA LEU A 154 7.46 -0.89 -9.42
C LEU A 154 7.93 -2.33 -9.23
N SER A 155 9.15 -2.64 -9.68
CA SER A 155 9.76 -3.95 -9.43
C SER A 155 9.97 -4.21 -7.94
N GLY A 156 10.08 -5.49 -7.55
CA GLY A 156 10.37 -5.87 -6.17
C GLY A 156 11.61 -5.17 -5.60
N ALA A 157 12.66 -4.99 -6.42
CA ALA A 157 13.87 -4.28 -6.02
C ALA A 157 13.62 -2.79 -5.71
N GLU A 158 12.86 -2.10 -6.55
CA GLU A 158 12.53 -0.68 -6.33
C GLU A 158 11.60 -0.50 -5.11
N ILE A 159 10.68 -1.45 -4.86
CA ILE A 159 9.81 -1.45 -3.68
C ILE A 159 10.64 -1.62 -2.41
N VAL A 160 11.55 -2.59 -2.37
CA VAL A 160 12.45 -2.81 -1.22
C VAL A 160 13.31 -1.58 -0.97
N ARG A 161 13.89 -0.99 -2.02
CA ARG A 161 14.68 0.25 -1.91
C ARG A 161 13.86 1.39 -1.31
N GLY A 162 12.64 1.58 -1.79
CA GLY A 162 11.70 2.61 -1.32
C GLY A 162 11.29 2.42 0.13
N LYS A 163 10.95 1.19 0.53
CA LYS A 163 10.58 0.86 1.92
C LYS A 163 11.73 1.05 2.90
N THR A 164 12.93 0.63 2.49
CA THR A 164 14.15 0.81 3.30
C THR A 164 14.49 2.29 3.48
N ALA A 165 14.36 3.10 2.42
CA ALA A 165 14.55 4.55 2.50
C ALA A 165 13.50 5.21 3.41
N ALA A 166 12.23 4.86 3.24
CA ALA A 166 11.15 5.42 4.02
C ALA A 166 11.27 5.10 5.51
N LEU A 167 11.75 3.89 5.87
CA LEU A 167 12.02 3.56 7.27
C LEU A 167 13.14 4.43 7.85
N LEU A 168 14.25 4.58 7.13
CA LEU A 168 15.40 5.36 7.59
C LEU A 168 15.07 6.84 7.81
N GLU A 169 14.10 7.37 7.06
CA GLU A 169 13.63 8.74 7.18
C GLU A 169 12.56 8.91 8.26
N ARG A 170 11.50 8.10 8.23
CA ARG A 170 10.28 8.34 9.03
C ARG A 170 10.22 7.54 10.33
N LYS A 171 10.89 6.39 10.39
CA LYS A 171 10.94 5.50 11.56
C LYS A 171 9.57 5.12 12.15
N LYS A 172 8.52 4.98 11.32
CA LYS A 172 7.17 4.62 11.82
C LYS A 172 7.05 3.12 12.11
N PRO A 173 6.24 2.70 13.09
CA PRO A 173 5.95 1.29 13.38
C PRO A 173 5.65 0.43 12.14
N ARG A 174 4.81 0.92 11.23
CA ARG A 174 4.48 0.22 9.98
C ARG A 174 5.66 0.01 9.03
N ASP A 175 6.63 0.93 9.01
CA ASP A 175 7.81 0.79 8.16
C ASP A 175 8.74 -0.29 8.69
N TYR A 176 8.87 -0.38 10.02
CA TYR A 176 9.60 -1.47 10.66
C TYR A 176 8.91 -2.82 10.40
N TYR A 177 7.58 -2.87 10.45
CA TYR A 177 6.82 -4.07 10.07
C TYR A 177 7.04 -4.45 8.61
N ASP A 178 7.03 -3.48 7.70
CA ASP A 178 7.30 -3.74 6.29
C ASP A 178 8.70 -4.33 6.10
N ILE A 179 9.73 -3.80 6.77
CA ILE A 179 11.07 -4.41 6.73
C ILE A 179 11.07 -5.83 7.31
N TYR A 180 10.41 -6.06 8.44
CA TYR A 180 10.26 -7.41 9.00
C TYR A 180 9.67 -8.39 7.98
N PHE A 181 8.61 -7.98 7.28
CA PHE A 181 7.98 -8.77 6.22
C PHE A 181 8.95 -8.99 5.04
N LEU A 182 9.62 -7.94 4.55
CA LEU A 182 10.55 -8.02 3.43
C LEU A 182 11.70 -9.00 3.68
N LEU A 183 12.28 -8.99 4.88
CA LEU A 183 13.39 -9.88 5.26
C LEU A 183 12.99 -11.37 5.27
N ARG A 184 11.69 -11.65 5.45
CA ARG A 184 11.15 -13.01 5.51
C ARG A 184 10.46 -13.45 4.21
N HIS A 185 10.28 -12.53 3.26
CA HIS A 185 9.58 -12.82 2.03
C HIS A 185 10.51 -13.54 1.02
N PRO A 186 10.14 -14.72 0.47
CA PRO A 186 11.01 -15.54 -0.37
C PRO A 186 11.58 -14.83 -1.60
N GLN A 187 10.83 -13.89 -2.17
CA GLN A 187 11.24 -13.20 -3.39
C GLN A 187 11.90 -11.84 -3.15
N LEU A 188 11.70 -11.22 -1.98
CA LEU A 188 12.07 -9.82 -1.75
C LEU A 188 13.31 -9.65 -0.88
N HIS A 189 13.58 -10.58 0.04
CA HIS A 189 14.72 -10.49 0.97
C HIS A 189 16.06 -10.30 0.24
N LYS A 190 16.22 -10.93 -0.94
CA LYS A 190 17.41 -10.83 -1.79
C LYS A 190 17.74 -9.42 -2.30
N PHE A 191 16.76 -8.50 -2.28
CA PHE A 191 16.96 -7.11 -2.72
C PHE A 191 17.33 -6.17 -1.57
N THR A 192 17.43 -6.69 -0.33
CA THR A 192 17.84 -5.87 0.81
C THR A 192 19.34 -5.59 0.78
N GLU A 193 19.73 -4.38 1.20
CA GLU A 193 21.12 -3.92 1.18
C GLU A 193 21.69 -3.95 2.61
N LYS A 194 22.75 -4.75 2.85
CA LYS A 194 23.36 -4.91 4.18
C LYS A 194 23.71 -3.58 4.85
N THR A 195 24.24 -2.62 4.09
CA THR A 195 24.61 -1.28 4.60
C THR A 195 23.40 -0.52 5.15
N ARG A 196 22.23 -0.66 4.54
CA ARG A 196 20.99 -0.06 5.03
C ARG A 196 20.41 -0.82 6.20
N LEU A 197 20.46 -2.16 6.18
CA LEU A 197 20.00 -3.00 7.29
C LEU A 197 20.78 -2.70 8.57
N LYS A 198 22.10 -2.49 8.47
CA LYS A 198 22.93 -2.09 9.61
C LYS A 198 22.47 -0.77 10.23
N LYS A 199 22.20 0.25 9.40
CA LYS A 199 21.65 1.54 9.87
C LYS A 199 20.26 1.38 10.50
N ILE A 200 19.41 0.50 9.95
CA ILE A 200 18.10 0.22 10.52
C ILE A 200 18.23 -0.44 11.89
N LEU A 201 19.14 -1.38 12.05
CA LEU A 201 19.44 -2.05 13.33
C LEU A 201 19.89 -1.02 14.38
N GLU A 202 20.89 -0.19 14.05
CA GLU A 202 21.40 0.87 14.92
C GLU A 202 20.30 1.86 15.35
N ASN A 203 19.38 2.20 14.44
CA ASN A 203 18.23 3.03 14.76
C ASN A 203 17.26 2.28 15.69
N LEU A 204 16.85 1.07 15.33
CA LEU A 204 15.88 0.27 16.09
C LEU A 204 16.30 0.06 17.54
N GLU A 205 17.59 -0.19 17.79
CA GLU A 205 18.14 -0.38 19.14
C GLU A 205 17.90 0.86 20.03
N LYS A 206 18.11 2.06 19.47
CA LYS A 206 17.98 3.35 20.17
C LYS A 206 16.52 3.79 20.36
N GLU A 207 15.63 3.38 19.47
CA GLU A 207 14.25 3.83 19.46
C GLU A 207 13.39 3.16 20.56
N LYS A 208 12.54 3.97 21.22
CA LYS A 208 11.51 3.52 22.17
C LYS A 208 10.13 3.65 21.52
N ILE A 209 9.80 2.71 20.64
CA ILE A 209 8.56 2.74 19.85
C ILE A 209 7.54 1.76 20.41
N ASN A 210 6.29 2.22 20.59
CA ASN A 210 5.15 1.35 20.87
C ASN A 210 4.56 0.82 19.57
N PHE A 211 5.08 -0.32 19.10
CA PHE A 211 4.63 -0.95 17.86
C PHE A 211 3.16 -1.38 17.91
N LYS A 212 2.65 -1.77 19.09
CA LYS A 212 1.31 -2.34 19.23
C LYS A 212 0.21 -1.31 18.94
N GLN A 213 0.42 -0.05 19.29
CA GLN A 213 -0.59 1.00 19.15
C GLN A 213 -1.05 1.19 17.69
N GLU A 214 -0.11 1.26 16.74
CA GLU A 214 -0.44 1.39 15.32
C GLU A 214 -0.73 0.00 14.68
N LEU A 215 0.11 -1.00 14.93
CA LEU A 215 0.06 -2.25 14.18
C LEU A 215 -1.11 -3.16 14.56
N SER A 216 -1.67 -3.06 15.77
CA SER A 216 -2.79 -3.92 16.17
C SER A 216 -4.06 -3.66 15.36
N VAL A 217 -4.28 -2.43 14.90
CA VAL A 217 -5.44 -2.08 14.07
C VAL A 217 -5.23 -2.51 12.61
N LEU A 218 -3.97 -2.59 12.18
CA LEU A 218 -3.58 -2.90 10.81
C LEU A 218 -3.22 -4.38 10.59
N LEU A 219 -3.18 -5.20 11.64
CA LEU A 219 -2.86 -6.62 11.54
C LEU A 219 -4.06 -7.50 11.92
N PRO A 220 -4.26 -8.62 11.20
CA PRO A 220 -5.18 -9.67 11.62
C PRO A 220 -4.89 -10.12 13.05
N VAL A 221 -5.92 -10.48 13.81
CA VAL A 221 -5.79 -10.90 15.22
C VAL A 221 -4.75 -12.02 15.39
N SER A 222 -4.73 -13.01 14.49
CA SER A 222 -3.73 -14.09 14.53
C SER A 222 -2.28 -13.61 14.39
N HIS A 223 -2.05 -12.50 13.69
CA HIS A 223 -0.72 -11.92 13.51
C HIS A 223 -0.31 -11.01 14.67
N GLN A 224 -1.22 -10.61 15.56
CA GLN A 224 -0.90 -9.67 16.64
C GLN A 224 0.00 -10.26 17.73
N MET A 225 0.09 -11.59 17.84
CA MET A 225 0.99 -12.23 18.82
C MET A 225 2.44 -11.79 18.64
N ILE A 226 2.86 -11.51 17.40
CA ILE A 226 4.23 -11.05 17.11
C ILE A 226 4.54 -9.70 17.76
N LEU A 227 3.52 -8.87 18.04
CA LEU A 227 3.68 -7.51 18.54
C LEU A 227 4.22 -7.45 19.97
N LYS A 228 4.10 -8.55 20.75
CA LYS A 228 4.60 -8.62 22.13
C LYS A 228 6.11 -8.43 22.19
N ASP A 229 6.84 -9.12 21.33
CA ASP A 229 8.31 -9.14 21.30
C ASP A 229 8.85 -8.65 19.96
N PHE A 230 8.07 -7.81 19.25
CA PHE A 230 8.35 -7.45 17.86
C PHE A 230 9.72 -6.80 17.66
N LYS A 231 10.13 -5.89 18.56
CA LYS A 231 11.45 -5.25 18.49
C LYS A 231 12.57 -6.31 18.50
N GLN A 232 12.51 -7.27 19.42
CA GLN A 232 13.52 -8.31 19.52
C GLN A 232 13.48 -9.26 18.31
N ASN A 233 12.27 -9.63 17.86
CA ASN A 233 12.10 -10.45 16.66
C ASN A 233 12.70 -9.79 15.42
N LEU A 234 12.48 -8.48 15.23
CA LEU A 234 13.06 -7.75 14.11
C LEU A 234 14.59 -7.63 14.22
N ILE A 235 15.13 -7.40 15.42
CA ILE A 235 16.59 -7.43 15.65
C ILE A 235 17.17 -8.79 15.23
N ASN A 236 16.53 -9.88 15.62
CA ASN A 236 16.98 -11.23 15.27
C ASN A 236 16.97 -11.46 13.74
N GLU A 237 15.92 -11.02 13.04
CA GLU A 237 15.87 -11.14 11.56
C GLU A 237 16.89 -10.25 10.86
N LEU A 238 17.14 -9.04 11.36
CA LEU A 238 18.19 -8.16 10.83
C LEU A 238 19.57 -8.81 10.96
N ASN A 239 19.88 -9.36 12.14
CA ASN A 239 21.16 -10.03 12.39
C ASN A 239 21.38 -11.28 11.54
N ARG A 240 20.33 -11.99 11.13
CA ARG A 240 20.44 -13.14 10.20
C ARG A 240 20.84 -12.76 8.78
N GLN A 241 20.59 -11.51 8.38
CA GLN A 241 20.79 -11.02 7.01
C GLN A 241 22.06 -10.16 6.85
N LEU A 242 22.65 -9.72 7.97
CA LEU A 242 23.93 -9.00 8.02
C LEU A 242 25.12 -9.96 7.91
#